data_AF-A0A959P7Q5-F1
#
_entry.id   AF-A0A959P7Q5-F1
#
_cell.length_a   1.000
_cell.length_b   1.000
_cell.length_c   1.000
_cell.angle_alpha   90.00
_cell.angle_beta   90.00
_cell.angle_gamma   90.00
#
_symmetry.space_group_name_H-M   'P 1'
#
loop_
_entity.id
_entity.type
_entity.pdbx_description
1 polymer ?
#
loop_
_entity_poly.entity_id
_entity_poly.type
_entity_poly.pdbx_seq_one_letter_code
_entity_poly.pdbx_strand_id
1 'polypeptide(L)' 'MTKLPKNKKFIDFSDYARPLAEKLVKILLPTKVGAYTLTFLFMIVGLIASYLIYNDKYLIIAAFLLLIKSLLDAADGEIA' A
#
# COMPACT_ATOMS: atom_id res chain seq x y z
N MET A 1 -3.08 2.56 -15.59
CA MET A 1 -3.37 3.63 -16.59
C MET A 1 -3.75 4.92 -15.86
N THR A 2 -3.13 6.06 -16.19
CA THR A 2 -3.42 7.35 -15.53
C THR A 2 -4.85 7.79 -15.83
N LYS A 3 -5.72 7.89 -14.81
CA LYS A 3 -7.15 8.20 -14.94
C LYS A 3 -7.47 9.64 -15.38
N LEU A 4 -6.47 10.51 -15.56
CA LEU A 4 -6.68 11.93 -15.83
C LEU A 4 -5.80 12.44 -16.99
N PRO A 5 -6.35 13.33 -17.87
CA PRO A 5 -5.57 14.00 -18.90
C PRO A 5 -4.49 14.89 -18.27
N LYS A 6 -3.30 14.95 -18.92
CA LYS A 6 -2.09 15.65 -18.43
C LYS A 6 -2.33 17.09 -17.93
N ASN A 7 -3.37 17.76 -18.41
CA ASN A 7 -3.70 19.15 -18.11
C ASN A 7 -4.49 19.36 -16.79
N LYS A 8 -4.88 18.29 -16.08
CA LYS A 8 -5.53 18.32 -14.75
C LYS A 8 -4.83 17.43 -13.73
N LYS A 9 -3.51 17.28 -13.88
CA LYS A 9 -2.72 16.49 -12.94
C LYS A 9 -2.53 17.29 -11.65
N PHE A 10 -3.33 16.98 -10.63
CA PHE A 10 -3.13 17.51 -9.29
C PHE A 10 -2.16 16.62 -8.51
N ILE A 11 -1.51 17.19 -7.50
CA ILE A 11 -0.72 16.41 -6.54
C ILE A 11 -1.74 15.77 -5.61
N ASP A 12 -2.01 14.49 -5.84
CA ASP A 12 -2.85 13.71 -4.95
C ASP A 12 -1.97 13.19 -3.79
N PHE A 13 -2.11 13.84 -2.63
CA PHE A 13 -1.41 13.41 -1.42
C PHE A 13 -1.88 12.04 -0.92
N SER A 14 -3.04 11.54 -1.36
CA SER A 14 -3.46 10.17 -1.07
C SER A 14 -2.75 9.14 -1.95
N ASP A 15 -2.31 9.53 -3.15
CA ASP A 15 -1.52 8.67 -4.07
C ASP A 15 0.00 8.73 -3.82
N TYR A 16 0.44 9.30 -2.69
CA TYR A 16 1.88 9.42 -2.38
C TYR A 16 2.63 8.08 -2.43
N ALA A 17 1.96 6.98 -2.12
CA ALA A 17 2.53 5.64 -2.12
C ALA A 17 2.62 5.02 -3.52
N ARG A 18 1.87 5.53 -4.52
CA ARG A 18 1.76 4.96 -5.86
C ARG A 18 3.09 4.85 -6.64
N PRO A 19 3.98 5.86 -6.69
CA PRO A 19 5.29 5.70 -7.36
C PRO A 19 6.20 4.67 -6.67
N LEU A 20 6.02 4.46 -5.37
CA LEU A 20 6.74 3.44 -4.61
C LEU A 20 6.12 2.05 -4.83
N ALA A 21 4.79 1.99 -4.94
CA ALA A 21 4.03 0.80 -5.28
C ALA A 21 4.38 0.28 -6.68
N GLU A 22 4.46 1.15 -7.70
CA GLU A 22 4.90 0.78 -9.05
C GLU A 22 6.30 0.13 -9.05
N LYS A 23 7.23 0.65 -8.24
CA LYS A 23 8.57 0.04 -8.08
C LYS A 23 8.49 -1.32 -7.40
N LEU A 24 7.65 -1.46 -6.37
CA LEU A 24 7.38 -2.73 -5.71
C LEU A 24 6.81 -3.75 -6.69
N VAL A 25 5.79 -3.38 -7.47
CA VAL A 25 5.18 -4.23 -8.49
C VAL A 25 6.20 -4.68 -9.52
N LYS A 26 7.10 -3.80 -9.99
CA LYS A 26 8.19 -4.20 -10.90
C LYS A 26 9.14 -5.25 -10.31
N ILE A 27 9.38 -5.21 -9.00
CA ILE A 27 10.18 -6.21 -8.29
C ILE A 27 9.39 -7.50 -8.06
N LEU A 28 8.07 -7.41 -7.85
CA LEU A 28 7.17 -8.53 -7.57
C LEU A 28 6.67 -9.24 -8.85
N LEU A 29 6.65 -8.58 -10.00
CA LEU A 29 6.29 -9.13 -11.31
C LEU A 29 7.00 -10.45 -11.69
N PRO A 30 8.32 -10.63 -11.44
CA PRO A 30 8.99 -11.91 -11.68
C PRO A 30 8.64 -13.00 -10.64
N THR A 31 7.90 -12.67 -9.58
CA THR A 31 7.50 -13.62 -8.52
C THR A 31 6.06 -14.09 -8.73
N LYS A 32 5.67 -15.21 -8.09
CA LYS A 32 4.27 -15.69 -8.08
C LYS A 32 3.33 -14.86 -7.18
N VAL A 33 3.73 -13.65 -6.77
CA VAL A 33 2.93 -12.79 -5.90
C VAL A 33 1.89 -12.06 -6.75
N GLY A 34 0.63 -12.50 -6.64
CA GLY A 34 -0.51 -11.86 -7.30
C GLY A 34 -1.24 -10.88 -6.38
N ALA A 35 -2.25 -10.22 -6.96
CA ALA A 35 -3.17 -9.31 -6.29
C ALA A 35 -3.71 -9.90 -4.96
N TYR A 36 -4.25 -11.13 -5.02
CA TYR A 36 -4.78 -11.83 -3.84
C TYR A 36 -3.80 -11.93 -2.66
N THR A 37 -2.51 -12.17 -2.93
CA THR A 37 -1.49 -12.27 -1.88
C THR A 37 -1.20 -10.91 -1.26
N LEU A 38 -1.21 -9.84 -2.07
CA LEU A 38 -1.05 -8.47 -1.58
C LEU A 38 -2.25 -8.02 -0.75
N THR A 39 -3.48 -8.30 -1.20
CA THR A 39 -4.71 -7.99 -0.44
C THR A 39 -4.71 -8.72 0.90
N PHE A 40 -4.29 -9.99 0.93
CA PHE A 40 -4.20 -10.76 2.18
C PHE A 40 -3.14 -10.20 3.13
N LEU A 41 -1.98 -9.82 2.60
CA LEU A 41 -0.91 -9.20 3.38
C LEU A 41 -1.32 -7.84 3.95
N PHE A 42 -1.97 -7.01 3.13
CA PHE A 42 -2.59 -5.74 3.53
C PHE A 42 -3.54 -5.92 4.71
N MET A 43 -4.40 -6.95 4.67
CA MET A 43 -5.36 -7.24 5.73
C MET A 43 -4.64 -7.60 7.04
N ILE A 44 -3.64 -8.49 6.98
CA ILE A 44 -2.85 -8.90 8.15
C ILE A 44 -2.12 -7.69 8.76
N VAL A 45 -1.46 -6.87 7.94
CA VAL A 45 -0.73 -5.68 8.40
C VAL A 45 -1.69 -4.70 9.08
N GLY A 46 -2.88 -4.49 8.50
CA GLY A 46 -3.92 -3.63 9.09
C GLY A 46 -4.44 -4.14 10.43
N LEU A 47 -4.64 -5.46 10.58
CA LEU A 47 -5.07 -6.08 11.84
C LEU A 47 -4.00 -5.94 12.93
N ILE A 48 -2.73 -6.18 12.61
CA ILE A 48 -1.62 -6.03 13.55
C ILE A 48 -1.49 -4.57 13.99
N ALA A 49 -1.56 -3.61 13.07
CA ALA A 49 -1.52 -2.19 13.40
C ALA A 49 -2.69 -1.78 14.31
N SER A 50 -3.90 -2.26 14.02
CA SER A 50 -5.10 -1.98 14.82
C SER A 50 -4.97 -2.56 16.23
N TYR A 51 -4.41 -3.78 16.36
CA TYR A 51 -4.13 -4.39 17.66
C TYR A 51 -3.09 -3.59 18.47
N LEU A 52 -2.03 -3.10 17.84
CA LEU A 52 -1.02 -2.27 18.50
C LEU A 52 -1.60 -0.94 19.00
N ILE A 53 -2.44 -0.29 18.18
CA ILE A 53 -3.15 0.95 18.57
C ILE A 53 -4.11 0.67 19.72
N TYR A 54 -4.89 -0.41 19.66
CA TYR A 54 -5.84 -0.77 20.71
C TYR A 54 -5.16 -1.00 22.06
N ASN A 55 -3.97 -1.59 22.07
CA ASN A 55 -3.20 -1.83 23.28
C ASN A 55 -2.37 -0.61 23.75
N ASP A 56 -2.44 0.51 23.03
CA ASP A 56 -1.65 1.74 23.27
C ASP A 56 -0.13 1.49 23.38
N LYS A 57 0.34 0.45 22.69
CA LYS A 57 1.73 -0.02 22.71
C LYS A 57 2.34 0.11 21.34
N TYR A 58 3.57 0.60 21.30
CA TYR A 58 4.37 0.71 20.07
C TYR A 58 3.64 1.52 18.97
N LEU A 59 3.03 2.65 19.33
CA LEU A 59 2.29 3.52 18.41
C LEU A 59 3.11 3.94 17.18
N ILE A 60 4.43 4.13 17.35
CA ILE A 60 5.35 4.44 16.24
C ILE A 60 5.43 3.27 15.25
N ILE A 61 5.46 2.03 15.75
CA ILE A 61 5.46 0.82 14.92
C ILE A 61 4.11 0.67 14.21
N ALA A 62 3.02 0.93 14.92
CA ALA A 62 1.68 0.90 14.32
C ALA A 62 1.54 1.94 13.20
N ALA A 63 2.05 3.16 13.40
CA ALA A 63 2.07 4.20 12.36
C ALA A 63 2.87 3.75 11.13
N PHE A 64 4.03 3.13 11.33
CA PHE A 64 4.83 2.59 10.22
C PHE A 64 4.11 1.45 9.49
N LEU A 65 3.46 0.54 10.21
CA LEU A 65 2.64 -0.51 9.63
C LEU A 65 1.47 0.03 8.81
N LEU A 66 0.84 1.14 9.23
CA LEU A 66 -0.20 1.80 8.44
C LEU A 66 0.33 2.40 7.14
N LEU A 67 1.55 2.95 7.13
CA LEU A 67 2.21 3.39 5.89
C LEU A 67 2.48 2.22 4.95
N ILE A 68 2.95 1.08 5.48
CA ILE A 68 3.14 -0.15 4.71
C ILE A 68 1.80 -0.65 4.17
N LYS A 69 0.75 -0.66 4.99
CA LYS A 69 -0.61 -1.04 4.59
C LYS A 69 -1.07 -0.20 3.41
N SER A 70 -0.88 1.12 3.44
CA SER A 70 -1.23 2.02 2.34
C SER A 70 -0.43 1.74 1.06
N LEU A 71 0.84 1.34 1.19
CA LEU A 71 1.69 0.98 0.06
C LEU A 71 1.27 -0.33 -0.60
N LEU A 72 0.88 -1.33 0.20
CA LEU A 72 0.38 -2.62 -0.29
C LEU A 72 -0.97 -2.47 -1.02
N ASP A 73 -1.85 -1.61 -0.50
CA ASP A 73 -3.14 -1.28 -1.11
C ASP A 73 -2.95 -0.64 -2.50
N ALA A 74 -2.01 0.31 -2.59
CA ALA A 74 -1.65 0.92 -3.87
C ALA A 74 -0.97 -0.09 -4.83
N ALA A 75 -0.19 -1.05 -4.31
CA ALA A 75 0.45 -2.06 -5.14
C ALA A 75 -0.56 -3.06 -5.71
N ASP A 76 -1.55 -3.49 -4.92
CA ASP A 76 -2.62 -4.41 -5.36
C ASP A 76 -3.36 -3.84 -6.59
N GLY A 77 -3.73 -2.56 -6.53
CA GLY A 77 -4.38 -1.85 -7.63
C GLY A 77 -3.51 -1.59 -8.87
N GLU A 78 -2.18 -1.75 -8.78
CA GLU A 78 -1.26 -1.62 -9.92
C GLU A 78 -0.81 -2.99 -10.49
N ILE A 79 -0.96 -4.10 -9.74
CA ILE A 79 -0.74 -5.47 -10.25
C ILE A 79 -1.92 -5.96 -11.11
N ALA A 80 -3.15 -5.53 -10.78
CA ALA A 80 -4.37 -5.88 -11.49
C ALA A 80 -4.52 -5.16 -12.85
#